data_AF-I8IR86-F1
#
_entry.id   AF-I8IR86-F1
#
_cell.length_a   1.000
_cell.length_b   1.000
_cell.length_c   1.000
_cell.angle_alpha   90.00
_cell.angle_beta   90.00
_cell.angle_gamma   90.00
#
_symmetry.space_group_name_H-M   'P 1'
#
loop_
_entity.id
_entity.type
_entity.pdbx_description
1 polymer ?
#
loop_
_entity_poly.entity_id
_entity_poly.type
_entity_poly.pdbx_seq_one_letter_code
_entity_poly.pdbx_strand_id
1 'polypeptide(L)'
;MQSSRISRKRTSSPSVSTESSISNLSPDYSASSQLDASANMLHAELFYHLLTETLPSLCKSGNSRGLLHKEVMNHALATPYLMNELLALAALHLSIIRDTQKEFYRHHSTQLQNHALRMFYETDPHASMEPPVPAFILSSMLGMHLLCDILIYQDHDFQAFLDRFIHYLRIHRGVRTVIGGNWDQIKETSLKPILKDAEASLQNQTGDGEMCNRLLELIKASKLGPSLNETYEQAIKALQSSFNASQFGAIVDNIQGALAWPIMVTGEYTDMVVHRRPEALVILAHYAVILYSCRDAWLFGDGGKFLIRSIDRYLGPQWADWLYWPNRVLAESTTPCLDGTSSLPQ
;
A
#
# COMPACT_ATOMS: atom_id res chain seq x y z
N MET A 1 -8.05 25.31 -77.05
CA MET A 1 -6.79 24.81 -77.66
C MET A 1 -5.64 25.69 -77.18
N GLN A 2 -4.53 25.06 -76.79
CA GLN A 2 -3.15 25.57 -76.78
C GLN A 2 -2.74 26.81 -75.94
N SER A 3 -1.92 26.53 -74.93
CA SER A 3 -0.48 26.88 -74.85
C SER A 3 -0.01 28.33 -74.62
N SER A 4 0.92 28.47 -73.65
CA SER A 4 2.07 29.41 -73.63
C SER A 4 1.76 30.92 -73.40
N ARG A 5 2.62 31.80 -72.85
CA ARG A 5 3.97 31.79 -72.23
C ARG A 5 4.20 33.20 -71.60
N ILE A 6 4.71 33.24 -70.38
CA ILE A 6 5.93 33.93 -69.89
C ILE A 6 6.22 35.43 -70.21
N SER A 7 6.50 36.15 -69.10
CA SER A 7 7.43 37.28 -68.85
C SER A 7 7.15 38.72 -69.30
N ARG A 8 7.21 39.64 -68.31
CA ARG A 8 8.41 40.47 -68.07
C ARG A 8 8.40 41.19 -66.71
N LYS A 9 9.55 41.15 -66.04
CA LYS A 9 9.97 41.92 -64.85
C LYS A 9 10.51 43.31 -65.24
N ARG A 10 10.59 44.21 -64.24
CA ARG A 10 11.32 45.50 -64.09
C ARG A 10 10.35 46.70 -64.07
N THR A 11 10.43 47.70 -63.17
CA THR A 11 11.56 48.23 -62.39
C THR A 11 11.06 49.28 -61.36
N SER A 12 11.81 49.41 -60.24
CA SER A 12 12.13 50.62 -59.44
C SER A 12 11.04 51.55 -58.88
N SER A 13 11.01 51.66 -57.54
CA SER A 13 10.58 52.81 -56.72
C SER A 13 11.43 54.08 -57.02
N PRO A 14 11.07 55.33 -56.61
CA PRO A 14 10.82 55.66 -55.18
C PRO A 14 9.93 56.91 -54.83
N SER A 15 9.62 57.02 -53.53
CA SER A 15 9.62 58.24 -52.67
C SER A 15 8.42 59.22 -52.53
N VAL A 16 8.04 59.42 -51.25
CA VAL A 16 7.43 60.58 -50.51
C VAL A 16 5.97 60.93 -50.88
N SER A 17 5.01 61.12 -49.95
CA SER A 17 5.08 61.82 -48.66
C SER A 17 3.97 61.40 -47.68
N THR A 18 4.38 61.22 -46.42
CA THR A 18 3.76 61.69 -45.16
C THR A 18 2.28 62.09 -45.17
N GLU A 19 1.44 61.46 -44.34
CA GLU A 19 1.10 61.95 -43.00
C GLU A 19 0.15 61.02 -42.24
N SER A 20 0.36 61.04 -40.93
CA SER A 20 -0.23 60.26 -39.86
C SER A 20 -1.73 60.45 -39.66
N SER A 21 -2.44 59.37 -39.30
CA SER A 21 -3.57 59.45 -38.37
C SER A 21 -3.74 58.10 -37.67
N ILE A 22 -3.45 58.12 -36.37
CA ILE A 22 -3.64 57.02 -35.43
C ILE A 22 -5.14 56.88 -35.20
N SER A 23 -5.75 55.81 -35.70
CA SER A 23 -7.13 55.44 -35.36
C SER A 23 -7.12 54.27 -34.38
N ASN A 24 -7.58 54.59 -33.17
CA ASN A 24 -8.00 53.71 -32.07
C ASN A 24 -8.33 52.26 -32.47
N LEU A 25 -7.54 51.33 -31.94
CA LEU A 25 -7.94 49.94 -31.75
C LEU A 25 -8.17 49.76 -30.25
N SER A 26 -9.43 49.76 -29.83
CA SER A 26 -9.83 49.19 -28.55
C SER A 26 -9.45 47.71 -28.54
N PRO A 27 -8.68 47.21 -27.56
CA PRO A 27 -8.68 45.78 -27.32
C PRO A 27 -10.03 45.44 -26.69
N ASP A 28 -10.82 44.63 -27.38
CA ASP A 28 -11.82 43.78 -26.74
C ASP A 28 -11.10 43.04 -25.62
N TYR A 29 -11.22 43.57 -24.40
CA TYR A 29 -11.02 42.82 -23.19
C TYR A 29 -12.14 41.77 -23.18
N SER A 30 -11.88 40.66 -23.86
CA SER A 30 -12.39 39.37 -23.45
C SER A 30 -11.84 39.13 -22.05
N ALA A 31 -12.51 39.73 -21.07
CA ALA A 31 -12.54 39.28 -19.70
C ALA A 31 -13.13 37.87 -19.72
N SER A 32 -12.30 36.92 -20.18
CA SER A 32 -12.45 35.53 -19.82
C SER A 32 -12.39 35.53 -18.30
N SER A 33 -13.54 35.25 -17.72
CA SER A 33 -13.74 34.99 -16.32
C SER A 33 -12.62 34.09 -15.81
N GLN A 34 -11.62 34.69 -15.15
CA GLN A 34 -10.97 34.03 -14.03
C GLN A 34 -12.09 33.85 -13.00
N LEU A 35 -12.85 32.75 -13.17
CA LEU A 35 -13.62 32.21 -12.06
C LEU A 35 -12.61 32.06 -10.92
N ASP A 36 -12.88 32.74 -9.80
CA ASP A 36 -12.24 32.46 -8.52
C ASP A 36 -12.14 30.94 -8.37
N ALA A 37 -10.94 30.39 -8.53
CA ALA A 37 -10.71 28.97 -8.36
C ALA A 37 -10.82 28.67 -6.86
N SER A 38 -12.06 28.47 -6.38
CA SER A 38 -12.34 28.15 -4.99
C SER A 38 -11.61 26.87 -4.58
N ALA A 39 -11.00 26.86 -3.39
CA ALA A 39 -10.30 25.68 -2.89
C ALA A 39 -11.25 24.48 -2.75
N ASN A 40 -10.76 23.28 -3.12
CA ASN A 40 -11.48 22.03 -2.83
C ASN A 40 -11.31 21.68 -1.35
N MET A 41 -12.35 21.95 -0.56
CA MET A 41 -12.33 21.78 0.90
C MET A 41 -12.18 20.33 1.33
N LEU A 42 -12.72 19.36 0.58
CA LEU A 42 -12.53 17.93 0.87
C LEU A 42 -11.06 17.56 0.73
N HIS A 43 -10.42 17.92 -0.38
CA HIS A 43 -9.01 17.60 -0.58
C HIS A 43 -8.11 18.32 0.44
N ALA A 44 -8.47 19.54 0.86
CA ALA A 44 -7.77 20.25 1.93
C ALA A 44 -7.88 19.51 3.27
N GLU A 45 -9.07 19.01 3.63
CA GLU A 45 -9.27 18.18 4.82
C GLU A 45 -8.46 16.88 4.73
N LEU A 46 -8.55 16.15 3.61
CA LEU A 46 -7.82 14.90 3.40
C LEU A 46 -6.31 15.12 3.47
N PHE A 47 -5.80 16.20 2.89
CA PHE A 47 -4.39 16.56 2.95
C PHE A 47 -3.94 16.91 4.37
N TYR A 48 -4.77 17.65 5.12
CA TYR A 48 -4.50 17.94 6.52
C TYR A 48 -4.45 16.64 7.36
N HIS A 49 -5.45 15.77 7.20
CA HIS A 49 -5.51 14.46 7.88
C HIS A 49 -4.37 13.52 7.47
N LEU A 50 -3.95 13.58 6.20
CA LEU A 50 -2.81 12.84 5.68
C LEU A 50 -1.53 13.17 6.47
N LEU A 51 -1.27 14.47 6.65
CA LEU A 51 -0.05 14.96 7.29
C LEU A 51 -0.06 14.81 8.82
N THR A 52 -1.22 15.00 9.44
CA THR A 52 -1.34 15.08 10.91
C THR A 52 -1.60 13.73 11.57
N GLU A 53 -2.29 12.82 10.89
CA GLU A 53 -2.74 11.56 11.48
C GLU A 53 -2.30 10.34 10.66
N THR A 54 -2.55 10.35 9.35
CA THR A 54 -2.35 9.15 8.51
C THR A 54 -0.87 8.79 8.36
N LEU A 55 -0.05 9.63 7.73
CA LEU A 55 1.38 9.32 7.56
C LEU A 55 2.09 9.09 8.90
N PRO A 56 1.88 9.91 9.97
CA PRO A 56 2.49 9.67 11.28
C PRO A 56 2.20 8.30 11.87
N SER A 57 1.00 7.76 11.64
CA SER A 57 0.60 6.44 12.13
C SER A 57 1.26 5.26 11.41
N LEU A 58 1.85 5.45 10.22
CA LEU A 58 2.40 4.36 9.39
C LEU A 58 3.85 3.99 9.71
N CYS A 59 4.55 4.76 10.55
CA CYS A 59 5.99 4.65 10.75
C CYS A 59 6.38 4.60 12.23
N LYS A 60 7.42 3.82 12.53
CA LYS A 60 8.06 3.74 13.85
C LYS A 60 8.44 5.12 14.38
N SER A 61 8.35 5.32 15.69
CA SER A 61 8.83 6.55 16.31
C SER A 61 10.37 6.63 16.17
N GLY A 62 10.88 7.61 15.43
CA GLY A 62 12.34 7.79 15.26
C GLY A 62 12.75 8.63 14.04
N ASN A 63 14.07 8.73 13.81
CA ASN A 63 14.63 9.52 12.69
C ASN A 63 14.17 9.02 11.30
N SER A 64 13.93 7.72 11.14
CA SER A 64 13.45 7.13 9.88
C SER A 64 12.05 7.63 9.48
N ARG A 65 11.18 7.96 10.45
CA ARG A 65 9.83 8.49 10.19
C ARG A 65 9.86 9.86 9.54
N GLY A 66 10.64 10.78 10.10
CA GLY A 66 10.77 12.13 9.56
C GLY A 66 11.34 12.14 8.14
N LEU A 67 12.29 11.24 7.86
CA LEU A 67 12.84 11.07 6.52
C LEU A 67 11.81 10.48 5.55
N LEU A 68 11.12 9.39 5.91
CA LEU A 68 10.12 8.77 5.04
C LEU A 68 8.97 9.74 4.71
N HIS A 69 8.45 10.47 5.69
CA HIS A 69 7.44 11.50 5.44
C HIS A 69 7.91 12.54 4.46
N LYS A 70 9.12 13.08 4.68
CA LYS A 70 9.69 14.11 3.82
C LYS A 70 9.84 13.61 2.38
N GLU A 71 10.40 12.42 2.18
CA GLU A 71 10.60 11.85 0.85
C GLU A 71 9.27 11.57 0.14
N VAL A 72 8.31 10.94 0.83
CA VAL A 72 6.97 10.68 0.28
C VAL A 72 6.30 11.98 -0.16
N MET A 73 6.34 13.03 0.67
CA MET A 73 5.71 14.31 0.34
C MET A 73 6.42 15.06 -0.79
N ASN A 74 7.76 15.04 -0.84
CA ASN A 74 8.53 15.64 -1.93
C ASN A 74 8.13 15.06 -3.28
N HIS A 75 8.00 13.73 -3.35
CA HIS A 75 7.55 13.07 -4.58
C HIS A 75 6.07 13.33 -4.87
N ALA A 76 5.20 13.29 -3.86
CA ALA A 76 3.76 13.47 -4.04
C ALA A 76 3.40 14.85 -4.58
N LEU A 77 4.05 15.91 -4.09
CA LEU A 77 3.79 17.28 -4.55
C LEU A 77 4.17 17.50 -6.03
N ALA A 78 5.14 16.74 -6.54
CA ALA A 78 5.56 16.79 -7.94
C ALA A 78 4.79 15.79 -8.83
N THR A 79 4.05 14.84 -8.25
CA THR A 79 3.52 13.67 -8.96
C THR A 79 2.03 13.50 -8.69
N PRO A 80 1.14 13.95 -9.60
CA PRO A 80 -0.32 13.98 -9.35
C PRO A 80 -0.93 12.62 -8.99
N TYR A 81 -0.53 11.53 -9.66
CA TYR A 81 -1.03 10.19 -9.33
C TYR A 81 -0.69 9.78 -7.89
N LEU A 82 0.49 10.12 -7.41
CA LEU A 82 0.93 9.78 -6.07
C LEU A 82 0.17 10.59 -5.03
N MET A 83 -0.05 11.90 -5.27
CA MET A 83 -0.88 12.71 -4.39
C MET A 83 -2.30 12.13 -4.25
N ASN A 84 -2.91 11.69 -5.36
CA ASN A 84 -4.25 11.12 -5.33
C ASN A 84 -4.32 9.84 -4.50
N GLU A 85 -3.33 8.94 -4.61
CA GLU A 85 -3.30 7.73 -3.76
C GLU A 85 -3.11 8.06 -2.28
N LEU A 86 -2.28 9.05 -1.95
CA LEU A 86 -2.13 9.46 -0.55
C LEU A 86 -3.42 10.07 0.02
N LEU A 87 -4.12 10.90 -0.75
CA LEU A 87 -5.43 11.42 -0.34
C LEU A 87 -6.47 10.29 -0.24
N ALA A 88 -6.40 9.30 -1.13
CA ALA A 88 -7.25 8.12 -1.08
C ALA A 88 -7.03 7.32 0.22
N LEU A 89 -5.77 7.15 0.63
CA LEU A 89 -5.41 6.49 1.88
C LEU A 89 -5.88 7.29 3.11
N ALA A 90 -5.76 8.63 3.07
CA ALA A 90 -6.28 9.49 4.13
C ALA A 90 -7.82 9.42 4.23
N ALA A 91 -8.52 9.36 3.10
CA ALA A 91 -9.96 9.14 3.07
C ALA A 91 -10.33 7.75 3.62
N LEU A 92 -9.56 6.71 3.29
CA LEU A 92 -9.76 5.39 3.88
C LEU A 92 -9.61 5.43 5.40
N HIS A 93 -8.55 6.08 5.91
CA HIS A 93 -8.35 6.23 7.35
C HIS A 93 -9.51 6.99 8.01
N LEU A 94 -9.99 8.09 7.41
CA LEU A 94 -11.17 8.82 7.90
C LEU A 94 -12.44 7.97 7.93
N SER A 95 -12.64 7.11 6.92
CA SER A 95 -13.80 6.21 6.87
C SER A 95 -13.84 5.21 8.03
N ILE A 96 -12.68 4.90 8.61
CA ILE A 96 -12.53 3.95 9.72
C ILE A 96 -12.76 4.64 11.06
N ILE A 97 -12.22 5.85 11.23
CA ILE A 97 -12.31 6.57 12.50
C ILE A 97 -13.60 7.40 12.65
N ARG A 98 -14.27 7.75 11.54
CA ARG A 98 -15.52 8.54 11.53
C ARG A 98 -16.70 7.68 11.06
N ASP A 99 -17.24 6.86 11.94
CA ASP A 99 -18.31 5.90 11.64
C ASP A 99 -19.54 6.53 10.94
N THR A 100 -19.95 7.72 11.38
CA THR A 100 -21.10 8.45 10.78
C THR A 100 -20.90 8.88 9.32
N GLN A 101 -19.65 8.99 8.87
CA GLN A 101 -19.28 9.42 7.52
C GLN A 101 -18.50 8.33 6.77
N LYS A 102 -18.54 7.10 7.27
CA LYS A 102 -17.80 5.96 6.74
C LYS A 102 -18.00 5.76 5.25
N GLU A 103 -19.25 5.68 4.80
CA GLU A 103 -19.57 5.46 3.39
C GLU A 103 -19.10 6.60 2.49
N PHE A 104 -19.21 7.85 2.97
CA PHE A 104 -18.77 9.05 2.27
C PHE A 104 -17.26 9.03 2.01
N TYR A 105 -16.46 8.85 3.06
CA TYR A 105 -15.00 8.84 2.91
C TYR A 105 -14.51 7.59 2.18
N ARG A 106 -15.15 6.44 2.37
CA ARG A 106 -14.81 5.22 1.63
C ARG A 106 -15.07 5.38 0.13
N HIS A 107 -16.20 5.99 -0.25
CA HIS A 107 -16.49 6.31 -1.64
C HIS A 107 -15.41 7.20 -2.26
N HIS A 108 -15.03 8.28 -1.58
CA HIS A 108 -13.98 9.18 -2.04
C HIS A 108 -12.60 8.52 -2.10
N SER A 109 -12.30 7.63 -1.15
CA SER A 109 -11.09 6.82 -1.18
C SER A 109 -10.98 6.00 -2.47
N THR A 110 -12.05 5.26 -2.82
CA THR A 110 -12.09 4.49 -4.08
C THR A 110 -12.00 5.38 -5.32
N GLN A 111 -12.66 6.54 -5.33
CA GLN A 111 -12.58 7.48 -6.46
C GLN A 111 -11.17 8.01 -6.68
N LEU A 112 -10.50 8.45 -5.60
CA LEU A 112 -9.14 9.00 -5.66
C LEU A 112 -8.12 7.92 -6.06
N GLN A 113 -8.24 6.71 -5.53
CA GLN A 113 -7.39 5.58 -5.95
C GLN A 113 -7.56 5.24 -7.44
N ASN A 114 -8.80 5.17 -7.93
CA ASN A 114 -9.06 4.93 -9.35
C ASN A 114 -8.49 6.06 -10.22
N HIS A 115 -8.55 7.30 -9.76
CA HIS A 115 -7.95 8.43 -10.47
C HIS A 115 -6.41 8.35 -10.47
N ALA A 116 -5.80 7.98 -9.35
CA ALA A 116 -4.37 7.72 -9.25
C ALA A 116 -3.91 6.66 -10.25
N LEU A 117 -4.58 5.50 -10.28
CA LEU A 117 -4.27 4.41 -11.21
C LEU A 117 -4.42 4.83 -12.67
N ARG A 118 -5.50 5.54 -13.01
CA ARG A 118 -5.72 6.03 -14.36
C ARG A 118 -4.57 6.94 -14.82
N MET A 119 -4.20 7.93 -14.01
CA MET A 119 -3.08 8.82 -14.34
C MET A 119 -1.75 8.07 -14.42
N PHE A 120 -1.52 7.09 -13.54
CA PHE A 120 -0.33 6.27 -13.56
C PHE A 120 -0.21 5.48 -14.88
N TYR A 121 -1.30 4.86 -15.35
CA TYR A 121 -1.32 4.12 -16.62
C TYR A 121 -1.27 5.02 -17.86
N GLU A 122 -1.74 6.26 -17.76
CA GLU A 122 -1.61 7.28 -18.82
C GLU A 122 -0.19 7.88 -18.90
N THR A 123 0.63 7.68 -17.86
CA THR A 123 2.03 8.14 -17.84
C THR A 123 2.92 7.11 -18.54
N ASP A 124 3.67 7.53 -19.57
CA ASP A 124 4.58 6.64 -20.32
C ASP A 124 5.71 6.11 -19.41
N PRO A 125 5.76 4.79 -19.12
CA PRO A 125 6.79 4.18 -18.30
C PRO A 125 8.20 4.27 -18.90
N HIS A 126 8.31 4.53 -20.21
CA HIS A 126 9.58 4.60 -20.94
C HIS A 126 10.07 6.04 -21.17
N ALA A 127 9.31 7.05 -20.72
CA ALA A 127 9.65 8.45 -20.96
C ALA A 127 10.78 8.99 -20.09
N SER A 128 11.14 8.33 -18.98
CA SER A 128 12.21 8.78 -18.07
C SER A 128 13.31 7.74 -17.93
N MET A 129 14.57 8.21 -17.93
CA MET A 129 15.76 7.43 -17.61
C MET A 129 16.04 7.38 -16.09
N GLU A 130 15.20 8.03 -15.27
CA GLU A 130 15.36 8.06 -13.81
C GLU A 130 14.73 6.83 -13.13
N PRO A 131 15.25 6.42 -11.96
CA PRO A 131 14.63 5.35 -11.17
C PRO A 131 13.18 5.73 -10.87
N PRO A 132 12.20 4.81 -10.99
CA PRO A 132 10.78 5.13 -10.89
C PRO A 132 10.34 5.26 -9.41
N VAL A 133 10.98 6.14 -8.64
CA VAL A 133 10.74 6.33 -7.20
C VAL A 133 9.27 6.66 -6.89
N PRO A 134 8.60 7.59 -7.60
CA PRO A 134 7.19 7.87 -7.32
C PRO A 134 6.28 6.66 -7.62
N ALA A 135 6.60 5.84 -8.62
CA ALA A 135 5.88 4.60 -8.90
C ALA A 135 6.10 3.53 -7.82
N PHE A 136 7.32 3.45 -7.27
CA PHE A 136 7.63 2.60 -6.13
C PHE A 136 6.81 3.00 -4.89
N ILE A 137 6.76 4.30 -4.59
CA ILE A 137 5.98 4.82 -3.46
C ILE A 137 4.48 4.58 -3.70
N LEU A 138 3.97 4.89 -4.89
CA LEU A 138 2.57 4.62 -5.28
C LEU A 138 2.24 3.15 -5.02
N SER A 139 3.06 2.24 -5.51
CA SER A 139 2.85 0.80 -5.38
C SER A 139 2.82 0.34 -3.92
N SER A 140 3.67 0.94 -3.08
CA SER A 140 3.73 0.64 -1.65
C SER A 140 2.47 1.13 -0.92
N MET A 141 2.03 2.36 -1.22
CA MET A 141 0.82 2.96 -0.65
C MET A 141 -0.45 2.24 -1.12
N LEU A 142 -0.50 1.89 -2.40
CA LEU A 142 -1.59 1.13 -2.99
C LEU A 142 -1.72 -0.25 -2.33
N GLY A 143 -0.61 -0.97 -2.16
CA GLY A 143 -0.62 -2.24 -1.44
C GLY A 143 -1.18 -2.11 -0.03
N MET A 144 -0.71 -1.11 0.73
CA MET A 144 -1.21 -0.82 2.06
C MET A 144 -2.71 -0.50 2.08
N HIS A 145 -3.18 0.32 1.14
CA HIS A 145 -4.58 0.67 0.95
C HIS A 145 -5.43 -0.58 0.71
N LEU A 146 -5.06 -1.40 -0.28
CA LEU A 146 -5.79 -2.64 -0.61
C LEU A 146 -5.88 -3.59 0.57
N LEU A 147 -4.77 -3.81 1.29
CA LEU A 147 -4.78 -4.69 2.45
C LEU A 147 -5.73 -4.16 3.53
N CYS A 148 -5.70 -2.86 3.81
CA CYS A 148 -6.59 -2.24 4.79
C CYS A 148 -8.07 -2.39 4.41
N ASP A 149 -8.44 -2.08 3.17
CA ASP A 149 -9.82 -2.23 2.70
C ASP A 149 -10.29 -3.70 2.77
N ILE A 150 -9.40 -4.67 2.52
CA ILE A 150 -9.69 -6.11 2.66
C ILE A 150 -9.94 -6.49 4.12
N LEU A 151 -9.07 -6.06 5.04
CA LEU A 151 -9.12 -6.46 6.45
C LEU A 151 -10.23 -5.77 7.24
N ILE A 152 -10.50 -4.50 6.94
CA ILE A 152 -11.48 -3.70 7.69
C ILE A 152 -12.89 -3.88 7.14
N TYR A 153 -13.04 -3.97 5.82
CA TYR A 153 -14.33 -4.08 5.17
C TYR A 153 -14.56 -5.46 4.56
N GLN A 154 -14.65 -6.44 5.45
CA GLN A 154 -14.95 -7.83 5.16
C GLN A 154 -16.46 -8.10 5.27
N ASP A 155 -17.06 -8.75 4.26
CA ASP A 155 -18.51 -9.03 4.20
C ASP A 155 -18.90 -10.35 4.88
N HIS A 156 -18.11 -10.80 5.87
CA HIS A 156 -18.24 -12.08 6.57
C HIS A 156 -18.17 -13.36 5.70
N ASP A 157 -18.01 -13.26 4.38
CA ASP A 157 -17.74 -14.38 3.49
C ASP A 157 -16.23 -14.63 3.36
N PHE A 158 -15.80 -15.83 3.78
CA PHE A 158 -14.40 -16.25 3.70
C PHE A 158 -13.92 -16.42 2.24
N GLN A 159 -14.79 -16.89 1.33
CA GLN A 159 -14.37 -17.15 -0.04
C GLN A 159 -14.08 -15.84 -0.77
N ALA A 160 -15.01 -14.87 -0.72
CA ALA A 160 -14.82 -13.54 -1.27
C ALA A 160 -13.64 -12.79 -0.62
N PHE A 161 -13.46 -12.91 0.70
CA PHE A 161 -12.29 -12.35 1.39
C PHE A 161 -10.99 -12.92 0.81
N LEU A 162 -10.90 -14.26 0.69
CA LEU A 162 -9.69 -14.90 0.21
C LEU A 162 -9.39 -14.54 -1.24
N ASP A 163 -10.41 -14.39 -2.09
CA ASP A 163 -10.24 -13.97 -3.48
C ASP A 163 -9.67 -12.56 -3.58
N ARG A 164 -10.15 -11.62 -2.76
CA ARG A 164 -9.59 -10.26 -2.65
C ARG A 164 -8.15 -10.29 -2.11
N PHE A 165 -7.88 -11.12 -1.11
CA PHE A 165 -6.52 -11.27 -0.55
C PHE A 165 -5.53 -11.87 -1.57
N ILE A 166 -5.96 -12.86 -2.35
CA ILE A 166 -5.17 -13.43 -3.46
C ILE A 166 -4.90 -12.35 -4.51
N HIS A 167 -5.90 -11.53 -4.87
CA HIS A 167 -5.71 -10.42 -5.78
C HIS A 167 -4.66 -9.43 -5.27
N TYR A 168 -4.72 -9.10 -3.99
CA TYR A 168 -3.71 -8.29 -3.28
C TYR A 168 -2.30 -8.90 -3.38
N LEU A 169 -2.12 -10.20 -3.10
CA LEU A 169 -0.82 -10.88 -3.26
C LEU A 169 -0.29 -10.80 -4.71
N ARG A 170 -1.17 -10.93 -5.70
CA ARG A 170 -0.81 -10.82 -7.12
C ARG A 170 -0.39 -9.40 -7.51
N ILE A 171 -1.04 -8.36 -6.99
CA ILE A 171 -0.64 -6.96 -7.22
C ILE A 171 0.77 -6.73 -6.68
N HIS A 172 1.05 -7.14 -5.43
CA HIS A 172 2.39 -6.99 -4.86
C HIS A 172 3.47 -7.73 -5.65
N ARG A 173 3.13 -8.88 -6.23
CA ARG A 173 4.03 -9.58 -7.15
C ARG A 173 4.30 -8.76 -8.41
N GLY A 174 3.28 -8.19 -9.03
CA GLY A 174 3.43 -7.32 -10.21
C GLY A 174 4.32 -6.12 -9.93
N VAL A 175 4.10 -5.48 -8.78
CA VAL A 175 4.94 -4.40 -8.23
C VAL A 175 6.39 -4.85 -8.09
N ARG A 176 6.65 -6.00 -7.47
CA ARG A 176 8.00 -6.58 -7.33
C ARG A 176 8.67 -6.90 -8.67
N THR A 177 7.92 -7.35 -9.68
CA THR A 177 8.46 -7.61 -11.02
C THR A 177 8.87 -6.31 -11.72
N VAL A 178 8.04 -5.26 -11.62
CA VAL A 178 8.34 -3.95 -12.20
C VAL A 178 9.51 -3.26 -11.49
N ILE A 179 9.55 -3.36 -10.16
CA ILE A 179 10.62 -2.81 -9.32
C ILE A 179 11.90 -3.63 -9.43
N GLY A 180 11.81 -4.95 -9.62
CA GLY A 180 12.95 -5.86 -9.60
C GLY A 180 14.04 -5.50 -10.63
N GLY A 181 13.65 -4.98 -11.79
CA GLY A 181 14.60 -4.47 -12.80
C GLY A 181 15.33 -3.19 -12.38
N ASN A 182 14.77 -2.42 -11.44
CA ASN A 182 15.28 -1.13 -10.98
C ASN A 182 15.66 -1.12 -9.48
N TRP A 183 15.61 -2.27 -8.80
CA TRP A 183 15.76 -2.35 -7.34
C TRP A 183 17.12 -1.81 -6.87
N ASP A 184 18.19 -2.15 -7.60
CA ASP A 184 19.53 -1.65 -7.30
C ASP A 184 19.64 -0.13 -7.47
N GLN A 185 18.93 0.44 -8.45
CA GLN A 185 18.88 1.88 -8.63
C GLN A 185 18.09 2.56 -7.50
N ILE A 186 16.93 2.00 -7.12
CA ILE A 186 16.09 2.52 -6.03
C ILE A 186 16.85 2.51 -4.70
N LYS A 187 17.65 1.48 -4.42
CA LYS A 187 18.52 1.39 -3.23
C LYS A 187 19.62 2.46 -3.18
N GLU A 188 19.90 3.14 -4.29
CA GLU A 188 20.88 4.23 -4.37
C GLU A 188 20.23 5.62 -4.39
N THR A 189 18.91 5.71 -4.18
CA THR A 189 18.17 6.99 -4.09
C THR A 189 18.12 7.54 -2.66
N SER A 190 17.39 8.64 -2.47
CA SER A 190 17.09 9.20 -1.14
C SER A 190 16.35 8.21 -0.21
N LEU A 191 15.71 7.17 -0.76
CA LEU A 191 15.07 6.11 0.02
C LEU A 191 16.05 5.12 0.66
N LYS A 192 17.33 5.14 0.28
CA LYS A 192 18.37 4.20 0.77
C LYS A 192 18.36 3.99 2.29
N PRO A 193 18.31 5.03 3.15
CA PRO A 193 18.33 4.83 4.59
C PRO A 193 17.07 4.11 5.10
N ILE A 194 15.92 4.42 4.52
CA ILE A 194 14.62 3.81 4.87
C ILE A 194 14.62 2.32 4.48
N LEU A 195 15.09 2.01 3.27
CA LEU A 195 15.17 0.64 2.79
C LEU A 195 16.16 -0.20 3.61
N LYS A 196 17.31 0.37 3.98
CA LYS A 196 18.29 -0.31 4.85
C LYS A 196 17.73 -0.60 6.25
N ASP A 197 16.99 0.35 6.83
CA ASP A 197 16.36 0.18 8.15
C ASP A 197 15.27 -0.92 8.12
N ALA A 198 14.49 -0.97 7.03
CA ALA A 198 13.52 -2.02 6.79
C ALA A 198 14.19 -3.40 6.62
N GLU A 199 15.26 -3.49 5.80
CA GLU A 199 16.03 -4.72 5.61
C GLU A 199 16.66 -5.21 6.92
N ALA A 200 17.27 -4.31 7.70
CA ALA A 200 17.85 -4.65 9.00
C ALA A 200 16.78 -5.17 9.97
N SER A 201 15.59 -4.56 9.98
CA SER A 201 14.47 -5.01 10.82
C SER A 201 14.04 -6.45 10.48
N LEU A 202 14.04 -6.84 9.20
CA LEU A 202 13.65 -8.18 8.74
C LEU A 202 14.74 -9.25 8.98
N GLN A 203 16.00 -8.84 9.09
CA GLN A 203 17.15 -9.72 9.32
C GLN A 203 17.42 -9.99 10.81
N ASN A 204 16.81 -9.22 11.72
CA ASN A 204 16.98 -9.43 13.15
C ASN A 204 16.43 -10.81 13.58
N GLN A 205 17.26 -11.58 14.29
CA GLN A 205 16.95 -12.94 14.75
C GLN A 205 16.67 -12.99 16.26
N THR A 206 15.94 -12.01 16.78
CA THR A 206 15.72 -11.86 18.23
C THR A 206 14.45 -12.54 18.74
N GLY A 207 13.59 -13.04 17.84
CA GLY A 207 12.34 -13.69 18.21
C GLY A 207 12.51 -15.18 18.52
N ASP A 208 11.72 -15.66 19.48
CA ASP A 208 11.57 -17.09 19.73
C ASP A 208 10.88 -17.75 18.53
N GLY A 209 11.67 -18.41 17.68
CA GLY A 209 11.20 -19.05 16.45
C GLY A 209 10.48 -20.37 16.66
N GLU A 210 10.18 -20.74 17.91
CA GLU A 210 9.61 -22.05 18.27
C GLU A 210 8.36 -22.40 17.45
N MET A 211 7.47 -21.43 17.19
CA MET A 211 6.21 -21.68 16.48
C MET A 211 6.39 -21.89 14.97
N CYS A 212 7.25 -21.11 14.30
CA CYS A 212 7.57 -21.37 12.89
C CYS A 212 8.38 -22.66 12.72
N ASN A 213 9.24 -22.98 13.69
CA ASN A 213 9.97 -24.25 13.72
C ASN A 213 9.00 -25.43 13.81
N ARG A 214 7.99 -25.35 14.69
CA ARG A 214 6.96 -26.38 14.78
C ARG A 214 6.19 -26.54 13.48
N LEU A 215 5.83 -25.44 12.81
CA LEU A 215 5.15 -25.49 11.51
C LEU A 215 6.03 -26.14 10.43
N LEU A 216 7.34 -25.85 10.43
CA LEU A 216 8.31 -26.50 9.53
C LEU A 216 8.41 -28.00 9.77
N GLU A 217 8.40 -28.46 11.03
CA GLU A 217 8.40 -29.89 11.36
C GLU A 217 7.16 -30.59 10.81
N LEU A 218 5.98 -29.97 10.98
CA LEU A 218 4.73 -30.52 10.47
C LEU A 218 4.72 -30.63 8.94
N ILE A 219 5.21 -29.61 8.22
CA ILE A 219 5.37 -29.65 6.76
C ILE A 219 6.30 -30.79 6.34
N LYS A 220 7.46 -30.93 7.00
CA LYS A 220 8.42 -32.00 6.69
C LYS A 220 7.84 -33.39 6.95
N ALA A 221 7.07 -33.55 8.04
CA ALA A 221 6.41 -34.82 8.38
C ALA A 221 5.31 -35.21 7.39
N SER A 222 4.70 -34.24 6.70
CA SER A 222 3.55 -34.44 5.80
C SER A 222 3.90 -35.06 4.45
N LYS A 223 5.20 -35.21 4.12
CA LYS A 223 5.70 -35.88 2.90
C LYS A 223 5.03 -35.40 1.59
N LEU A 224 4.81 -34.09 1.47
CA LEU A 224 4.11 -33.46 0.34
C LEU A 224 4.91 -33.48 -0.97
N GLY A 225 6.20 -33.80 -0.89
CA GLY A 225 7.15 -33.78 -2.00
C GLY A 225 8.12 -32.60 -1.91
N PRO A 226 9.31 -32.71 -2.54
CA PRO A 226 10.41 -31.76 -2.34
C PRO A 226 10.05 -30.32 -2.76
N SER A 227 9.36 -30.15 -3.90
CA SER A 227 9.00 -28.82 -4.42
C SER A 227 7.97 -28.08 -3.54
N LEU A 228 6.95 -28.79 -3.05
CA LEU A 228 5.96 -28.20 -2.13
C LEU A 228 6.59 -27.88 -0.78
N ASN A 229 7.43 -28.77 -0.26
CA ASN A 229 8.14 -28.54 0.99
C ASN A 229 9.04 -27.31 0.91
N GLU A 230 9.79 -27.14 -0.19
CA GLU A 230 10.63 -25.97 -0.40
C GLU A 230 9.81 -24.67 -0.46
N THR A 231 8.69 -24.69 -1.20
CA THR A 231 7.78 -23.54 -1.32
C THR A 231 7.24 -23.11 0.04
N TYR A 232 6.75 -24.06 0.84
CA TYR A 232 6.24 -23.78 2.18
C TYR A 232 7.35 -23.38 3.16
N GLU A 233 8.54 -23.98 3.08
CA GLU A 233 9.68 -23.59 3.90
C GLU A 233 10.10 -22.14 3.65
N GLN A 234 10.11 -21.69 2.40
CA GLN A 234 10.38 -20.29 2.05
C GLN A 234 9.32 -19.35 2.63
N ALA A 235 8.03 -19.69 2.51
CA ALA A 235 6.94 -18.89 3.07
C ALA A 235 6.99 -18.80 4.60
N ILE A 236 7.36 -19.89 5.29
CA ILE A 236 7.51 -19.93 6.75
C ILE A 236 8.76 -19.17 7.21
N LYS A 237 9.87 -19.23 6.47
CA LYS A 237 11.06 -18.40 6.75
C LYS A 237 10.74 -16.91 6.62
N ALA A 238 10.02 -16.51 5.56
CA ALA A 238 9.54 -15.14 5.41
C ALA A 238 8.61 -14.73 6.55
N LEU A 239 7.77 -15.66 7.02
CA LEU A 239 6.88 -15.46 8.16
C LEU A 239 7.67 -15.20 9.45
N GLN A 240 8.72 -15.98 9.72
CA GLN A 240 9.60 -15.77 10.86
C GLN A 240 10.28 -14.40 10.83
N SER A 241 10.82 -13.98 9.67
CA SER A 241 11.39 -12.63 9.51
C SER A 241 10.37 -11.53 9.80
N SER A 242 9.12 -11.73 9.36
CA SER A 242 8.03 -10.78 9.58
C SER A 242 7.61 -10.73 11.05
N PHE A 243 7.58 -11.87 11.75
CA PHE A 243 7.36 -11.93 13.19
C PHE A 243 8.44 -11.19 13.97
N ASN A 244 9.71 -11.43 13.65
CA ASN A 244 10.83 -10.78 14.33
C ASN A 244 10.78 -9.26 14.16
N ALA A 245 10.45 -8.78 12.95
CA ALA A 245 10.27 -7.37 12.68
C ALA A 245 9.05 -6.75 13.38
N SER A 246 8.04 -7.57 13.73
CA SER A 246 6.78 -7.15 14.37
C SER A 246 6.75 -7.35 15.89
N GLN A 247 7.81 -7.88 16.51
CA GLN A 247 7.93 -7.99 17.97
C GLN A 247 8.80 -6.88 18.59
N PHE A 248 9.26 -5.92 17.78
CA PHE A 248 10.18 -4.88 18.21
C PHE A 248 9.45 -3.55 18.46
N GLY A 249 9.18 -3.25 19.74
CA GLY A 249 8.70 -1.94 20.18
C GLY A 249 7.23 -1.92 20.59
N ALA A 250 6.69 -0.72 20.81
CA ALA A 250 5.29 -0.50 21.14
C ALA A 250 4.38 -0.91 19.96
N ILE A 251 3.07 -1.06 20.17
CA ILE A 251 2.11 -1.57 19.15
C ILE A 251 2.19 -0.81 17.81
N VAL A 252 2.52 0.49 17.84
CA VAL A 252 2.68 1.36 16.65
C VAL A 252 3.95 1.04 15.85
N ASP A 253 4.94 0.39 16.46
CA ASP A 253 6.23 0.10 15.83
C ASP A 253 6.21 -1.15 14.92
N ASN A 254 5.09 -1.90 14.87
CA ASN A 254 5.05 -3.26 14.31
C ASN A 254 4.37 -3.39 12.92
N ILE A 255 3.81 -2.31 12.37
CA ILE A 255 3.03 -2.35 11.12
C ILE A 255 3.88 -2.81 9.92
N GLN A 256 5.15 -2.38 9.86
CA GLN A 256 6.03 -2.71 8.72
C GLN A 256 6.33 -4.21 8.63
N GLY A 257 6.48 -4.90 9.76
CA GLY A 257 6.67 -6.36 9.76
C GLY A 257 5.41 -7.10 9.29
N ALA A 258 4.23 -6.61 9.69
CA ALA A 258 2.96 -7.15 9.22
C ALA A 258 2.72 -6.95 7.71
N LEU A 259 3.24 -5.86 7.14
CA LEU A 259 3.18 -5.59 5.70
C LEU A 259 4.24 -6.32 4.88
N ALA A 260 5.32 -6.79 5.51
CA ALA A 260 6.44 -7.41 4.81
C ALA A 260 6.11 -8.81 4.27
N TRP A 261 5.40 -9.64 5.04
CA TRP A 261 5.17 -11.04 4.66
C TRP A 261 4.49 -11.20 3.28
N PRO A 262 3.37 -10.50 2.97
CA PRO A 262 2.75 -10.58 1.64
C PRO A 262 3.67 -10.19 0.48
N ILE A 263 4.67 -9.33 0.73
CA ILE A 263 5.65 -8.88 -0.25
C ILE A 263 6.75 -9.93 -0.46
N MET A 264 7.07 -10.70 0.59
CA MET A 264 8.16 -11.67 0.59
C MET A 264 7.76 -13.05 0.06
N VAL A 265 6.49 -13.44 0.15
CA VAL A 265 6.04 -14.75 -0.34
C VAL A 265 6.25 -14.92 -1.86
N THR A 266 6.47 -16.17 -2.26
CA THR A 266 6.75 -16.52 -3.64
C THR A 266 5.46 -16.62 -4.48
N GLY A 267 5.62 -16.64 -5.80
CA GLY A 267 4.48 -16.84 -6.70
C GLY A 267 3.87 -18.23 -6.52
N GLU A 268 4.73 -19.22 -6.32
CA GLU A 268 4.41 -20.62 -6.10
C GLU A 268 3.57 -20.79 -4.82
N TYR A 269 3.94 -20.10 -3.73
CA TYR A 269 3.12 -20.11 -2.52
C TYR A 269 1.74 -19.45 -2.77
N THR A 270 1.72 -18.34 -3.49
CA THR A 270 0.45 -17.66 -3.85
C THR A 270 -0.45 -18.61 -4.64
N ASP A 271 0.11 -19.40 -5.56
CA ASP A 271 -0.64 -20.40 -6.30
C ASP A 271 -1.20 -21.49 -5.37
N MET A 272 -0.50 -21.88 -4.30
CA MET A 272 -1.07 -22.82 -3.32
C MET A 272 -2.28 -22.24 -2.58
N VAL A 273 -2.28 -20.94 -2.29
CA VAL A 273 -3.44 -20.24 -1.70
C VAL A 273 -4.59 -20.15 -2.70
N VAL A 274 -4.31 -19.90 -3.99
CA VAL A 274 -5.32 -19.93 -5.08
C VAL A 274 -6.01 -21.28 -5.16
N HIS A 275 -5.24 -22.37 -5.05
CA HIS A 275 -5.78 -23.74 -5.01
C HIS A 275 -6.39 -24.12 -3.65
N ARG A 276 -6.43 -23.19 -2.69
CA ARG A 276 -6.97 -23.37 -1.34
C ARG A 276 -6.38 -24.61 -0.65
N ARG A 277 -5.10 -24.88 -0.88
CA ARG A 277 -4.38 -25.99 -0.25
C ARG A 277 -4.41 -25.81 1.27
N PRO A 278 -4.82 -26.83 2.04
CA PRO A 278 -4.93 -26.69 3.49
C PRO A 278 -3.65 -26.21 4.19
N GLU A 279 -2.48 -26.71 3.79
CA GLU A 279 -1.19 -26.33 4.38
C GLU A 279 -0.87 -24.86 4.14
N ALA A 280 -1.18 -24.36 2.93
CA ALA A 280 -1.03 -22.95 2.59
C ALA A 280 -1.98 -22.08 3.43
N LEU A 281 -3.21 -22.52 3.65
CA LEU A 281 -4.16 -21.81 4.51
C LEU A 281 -3.70 -21.82 5.97
N VAL A 282 -3.08 -22.89 6.48
CA VAL A 282 -2.48 -22.88 7.82
C VAL A 282 -1.37 -21.83 7.93
N ILE A 283 -0.46 -21.75 6.95
CA ILE A 283 0.61 -20.74 6.96
C ILE A 283 -0.01 -19.33 6.94
N LEU A 284 -1.07 -19.13 6.15
CA LEU A 284 -1.83 -17.87 6.14
C LEU A 284 -2.50 -17.56 7.49
N ALA A 285 -3.01 -18.57 8.21
CA ALA A 285 -3.54 -18.38 9.56
C ALA A 285 -2.44 -17.98 10.56
N HIS A 286 -1.21 -18.46 10.40
CA HIS A 286 -0.09 -18.01 11.23
C HIS A 286 0.31 -16.57 10.90
N TYR A 287 0.28 -16.17 9.62
CA TYR A 287 0.42 -14.75 9.24
C TYR A 287 -0.66 -13.87 9.89
N ALA A 288 -1.90 -14.35 9.92
CA ALA A 288 -3.01 -13.63 10.53
C ALA A 288 -2.82 -13.36 12.04
N VAL A 289 -1.95 -14.11 12.73
CA VAL A 289 -1.56 -13.80 14.11
C VAL A 289 -0.75 -12.51 14.17
N ILE A 290 0.14 -12.23 13.21
CA ILE A 290 0.86 -10.94 13.14
C ILE A 290 -0.14 -9.79 13.00
N LEU A 291 -1.10 -9.94 12.08
CA LEU A 291 -2.16 -8.96 11.88
C LEU A 291 -2.96 -8.72 13.17
N TYR A 292 -3.31 -9.79 13.87
CA TYR A 292 -4.07 -9.72 15.12
C TYR A 292 -3.29 -9.05 16.26
N SER A 293 -1.98 -9.26 16.33
CA SER A 293 -1.10 -8.57 17.28
C SER A 293 -1.04 -7.07 17.00
N CYS A 294 -1.25 -6.65 15.76
CA CYS A 294 -1.26 -5.25 15.33
C CYS A 294 -2.69 -4.65 15.23
N ARG A 295 -3.72 -5.33 15.75
CA ARG A 295 -5.15 -4.94 15.59
C ARG A 295 -5.51 -3.53 16.04
N ASP A 296 -4.75 -2.95 16.97
CA ASP A 296 -5.01 -1.58 17.44
C ASP A 296 -4.55 -0.52 16.43
N ALA A 297 -3.75 -0.91 15.43
CA ALA A 297 -3.53 -0.07 14.26
C ALA A 297 -4.77 -0.09 13.36
N TRP A 298 -5.24 1.11 12.98
CA TRP A 298 -6.41 1.30 12.12
C TRP A 298 -6.35 0.52 10.80
N LEU A 299 -5.13 0.16 10.36
CA LEU A 299 -4.88 -0.56 9.13
C LEU A 299 -5.38 -2.01 9.16
N PHE A 300 -5.32 -2.67 10.33
CA PHE A 300 -5.53 -4.11 10.44
C PHE A 300 -6.85 -4.48 11.13
N GLY A 301 -7.21 -3.74 12.19
CA GLY A 301 -8.40 -4.01 12.98
C GLY A 301 -8.56 -5.48 13.35
N ASP A 302 -9.81 -5.98 13.29
CA ASP A 302 -10.13 -7.38 13.58
C ASP A 302 -9.85 -8.36 12.42
N GLY A 303 -9.21 -7.92 11.33
CA GLY A 303 -8.99 -8.74 10.13
C GLY A 303 -8.18 -10.01 10.39
N GLY A 304 -7.15 -9.94 11.25
CA GLY A 304 -6.38 -11.12 11.65
C GLY A 304 -7.23 -12.17 12.37
N LYS A 305 -8.08 -11.73 13.31
CA LYS A 305 -9.02 -12.59 14.05
C LYS A 305 -10.05 -13.24 13.13
N PHE A 306 -10.59 -12.47 12.18
CA PHE A 306 -11.50 -13.00 11.17
C PHE A 306 -10.84 -14.09 10.33
N LEU A 307 -9.61 -13.86 9.87
CA LEU A 307 -8.89 -14.78 9.00
C LEU A 307 -8.58 -16.11 9.71
N ILE A 308 -8.08 -16.06 10.96
CA ILE A 308 -7.83 -17.27 11.77
C ILE A 308 -9.11 -18.08 11.93
N ARG A 309 -10.21 -17.45 12.40
CA ARG A 309 -11.49 -18.14 12.64
C ARG A 309 -12.10 -18.71 11.37
N SER A 310 -11.94 -18.00 10.25
CA SER A 310 -12.49 -18.43 8.97
C SER A 310 -11.72 -19.63 8.41
N ILE A 311 -10.39 -19.62 8.52
CA ILE A 311 -9.55 -20.75 8.11
C ILE A 311 -9.80 -21.97 9.00
N ASP A 312 -9.87 -21.78 10.32
CA ASP A 312 -10.17 -22.85 11.29
C ASP A 312 -11.50 -23.54 10.98
N ARG A 313 -12.56 -22.75 10.75
CA ARG A 313 -13.87 -23.29 10.35
C ARG A 313 -13.83 -23.99 8.99
N TYR A 314 -13.11 -23.42 8.02
CA TYR A 314 -13.06 -23.95 6.66
C TYR A 314 -12.31 -25.29 6.60
N LEU A 315 -11.19 -25.41 7.33
CA LEU A 315 -10.38 -26.62 7.36
C LEU A 315 -10.97 -27.71 8.24
N GLY A 316 -11.56 -27.34 9.38
CA GLY A 316 -12.19 -28.28 10.30
C GLY A 316 -11.23 -28.97 11.28
N PRO A 317 -11.76 -29.83 12.17
CA PRO A 317 -11.04 -30.33 13.36
C PRO A 317 -9.78 -31.14 13.08
N GLN A 318 -9.66 -31.74 11.89
CA GLN A 318 -8.48 -32.51 11.50
C GLN A 318 -7.21 -31.64 11.35
N TRP A 319 -7.36 -30.32 11.29
CA TRP A 319 -6.26 -29.35 11.28
C TRP A 319 -6.01 -28.68 12.64
N ALA A 320 -6.66 -29.13 13.71
CA ALA A 320 -6.57 -28.52 15.04
C ALA A 320 -5.13 -28.44 15.57
N ASP A 321 -4.32 -29.49 15.37
CA ASP A 321 -2.91 -29.49 15.81
C ASP A 321 -2.07 -28.45 15.08
N TRP A 322 -2.37 -28.21 13.81
CA TRP A 322 -1.69 -27.21 12.98
C TRP A 322 -2.14 -25.79 13.34
N LEU A 323 -3.41 -25.61 13.67
CA LEU A 323 -4.02 -24.32 14.02
C LEU A 323 -4.02 -24.04 15.53
N TYR A 324 -3.41 -24.91 16.33
CA TYR A 324 -3.39 -24.79 17.79
C TYR A 324 -2.86 -23.43 18.24
N TRP A 325 -1.71 -23.00 17.70
CA TRP A 325 -1.09 -21.75 18.11
C TRP A 325 -1.92 -20.51 17.70
N PRO A 326 -2.34 -20.34 16.43
CA PRO A 326 -3.22 -19.23 16.06
C PRO A 326 -4.50 -19.15 16.91
N ASN A 327 -5.14 -20.29 17.18
CA ASN A 327 -6.35 -20.33 17.99
C ASN A 327 -6.08 -20.00 19.47
N ARG A 328 -4.95 -20.45 20.04
CA ARG A 328 -4.55 -20.13 21.41
C ARG A 328 -4.35 -18.63 21.62
N VAL A 329 -3.68 -17.95 20.67
CA VAL A 329 -3.46 -16.50 20.75
C VAL A 329 -4.79 -15.72 20.77
N LEU A 330 -5.81 -16.18 20.01
CA LEU A 330 -7.15 -15.60 20.07
C LEU A 330 -7.87 -15.85 21.40
N ALA A 331 -7.62 -16.99 22.05
CA ALA A 331 -8.25 -17.33 23.32
C ALA A 331 -7.67 -16.51 24.47
N GLU A 332 -6.34 -16.42 24.58
CA GLU A 332 -5.63 -15.71 25.65
C GLU A 332 -5.99 -14.22 25.71
N SER A 333 -6.17 -13.60 24.54
CA SER A 333 -6.54 -12.19 24.37
C SER A 333 -8.02 -11.88 24.65
N THR A 334 -8.88 -12.90 24.74
CA THR A 334 -10.31 -12.74 25.07
C THR A 334 -10.58 -12.86 26.57
N THR A 335 -9.60 -13.30 27.37
CA THR A 335 -9.71 -13.41 28.83
C THR A 335 -9.65 -12.01 29.48
N PRO A 336 -10.72 -11.50 30.11
CA PRO A 336 -10.61 -10.29 30.93
C PRO A 336 -9.75 -10.61 32.15
N CYS A 337 -8.80 -9.74 32.51
CA CYS A 337 -8.18 -9.76 33.83
C CYS A 337 -9.28 -9.61 34.89
N LEU A 338 -9.67 -10.71 35.52
CA LEU A 338 -10.49 -10.70 36.72
C LEU A 338 -9.58 -10.45 37.93
N ASP A 339 -9.79 -9.28 38.53
CA ASP A 339 -9.62 -8.93 39.94
C ASP A 339 -8.24 -9.09 40.61
N GLY A 340 -7.54 -7.96 40.74
CA GLY A 340 -6.67 -7.66 41.88
C GLY A 340 -7.43 -6.82 42.89
N THR A 341 -8.06 -7.50 43.85
CA THR A 341 -8.89 -6.95 44.93
C THR A 341 -8.23 -5.85 45.75
N SER A 342 -9.01 -4.82 46.04
CA SER A 342 -8.77 -3.80 47.06
C SER A 342 -8.50 -4.40 48.43
N SER A 343 -7.43 -3.96 49.08
CA SER A 343 -7.30 -3.99 50.53
C SER A 343 -6.46 -2.80 50.99
N LEU A 344 -7.13 -1.72 51.39
CA LEU A 344 -6.56 -0.66 52.23
C LEU A 344 -6.93 -0.98 53.68
N PRO A 345 -5.98 -1.07 54.62
CA PRO A 345 -6.29 -1.06 56.04
C PRO A 345 -6.44 0.38 56.56
N GLN A 346 -7.23 0.48 57.62
CA GLN A 346 -7.75 1.67 58.31
C GLN A 346 -6.67 2.61 58.86
#